data_AF-A0A6B0XXR0-F1
#
_entry.id   AF-A0A6B0XXR0-F1
#
_cell.length_a   1.000
_cell.length_b   1.000
_cell.length_c   1.000
_cell.angle_alpha   90.00
_cell.angle_beta   90.00
_cell.angle_gamma   90.00
#
_symmetry.space_group_name_H-M   'P 1'
#
loop_
_entity.id
_entity.type
_entity.pdbx_description
1 polymer ?
#
loop_
_entity_poly.entity_id
_entity_poly.type
_entity_poly.pdbx_seq_one_letter_code
_entity_poly.pdbx_strand_id
1 'polypeptide(L)' 'PSPDWFVGVSGLSLRDGEGNWIEELEVVLYPYDAGTDSGPNYTSANDDTQPKEPIRNLRGESPFSDEPIGTFTFTRTDG' A
#
# COMPACT_ATOMS: atom_id res chain seq x y z
N PRO A 1 -5.41 2.23 13.68
CA PRO A 1 -4.70 3.51 13.92
C PRO A 1 -3.27 3.33 13.42
N SER A 2 -2.70 4.29 12.70
CA SER A 2 -1.30 4.33 12.28
C SER A 2 -0.81 5.76 12.40
N PRO A 3 0.52 5.99 12.47
CA PRO A 3 1.09 7.34 12.33
C PRO A 3 0.65 7.94 10.99
N ASP A 4 1.07 7.30 9.88
CA ASP A 4 0.68 7.71 8.53
C ASP A 4 0.69 6.56 7.49
N TRP A 5 0.69 5.31 7.97
CA TRP A 5 0.81 4.14 7.10
C TRP A 5 -0.44 3.85 6.27
N PHE A 6 -0.25 3.38 5.03
CA PHE A 6 -1.34 3.04 4.10
C PHE A 6 -1.01 1.81 3.22
N VAL A 7 -1.98 1.37 2.42
CA VAL A 7 -1.83 0.39 1.34
C VAL A 7 -2.39 0.96 0.04
N GLY A 8 -1.88 0.48 -1.10
CA GLY A 8 -2.39 0.92 -2.39
C GLY A 8 -1.71 0.28 -3.58
N VAL A 9 -2.27 0.56 -4.76
CA VAL A 9 -1.67 0.28 -6.05
C VAL A 9 -1.53 1.59 -6.81
N SER A 10 -0.47 1.72 -7.62
CA SER A 10 -0.23 2.92 -8.45
C SER A 10 0.16 2.49 -9.85
N GLY A 11 -0.48 3.08 -10.86
CA GLY A 11 -0.21 2.75 -12.26
C GLY A 11 -0.58 1.31 -12.66
N LEU A 12 -1.48 0.65 -11.93
CA LEU A 12 -1.90 -0.73 -12.22
C LEU A 12 -2.73 -0.77 -13.52
N SER A 13 -2.22 -1.44 -14.54
CA SER A 13 -2.99 -1.69 -15.77
C SER A 13 -4.07 -2.73 -15.51
N LEU A 14 -5.32 -2.38 -15.83
CA LEU A 14 -6.45 -3.31 -15.89
C LEU A 14 -6.62 -3.96 -17.27
N ARG A 15 -5.67 -3.70 -18.18
CA ARG A 15 -5.58 -4.32 -19.50
C ARG A 15 -4.39 -5.26 -19.55
N ASP A 16 -4.56 -6.38 -20.25
CA ASP A 16 -3.48 -7.33 -20.54
C ASP A 16 -2.52 -6.80 -21.62
N GLY A 17 -1.50 -7.59 -21.96
CA GLY A 17 -0.50 -7.23 -22.98
C GLY A 17 -1.04 -7.14 -24.41
N GLU A 18 -2.23 -7.67 -24.67
CA GLU A 18 -2.92 -7.60 -25.97
C GLU A 18 -3.91 -6.42 -26.02
N GLY A 19 -4.13 -5.76 -24.88
CA GLY A 19 -5.05 -4.65 -24.74
C GLY A 19 -6.49 -5.07 -24.41
N ASN A 20 -6.75 -6.32 -24.05
CA ASN A 20 -8.07 -6.72 -23.57
C ASN A 20 -8.23 -6.34 -22.10
N TRP A 21 -9.48 -6.13 -21.66
CA TRP A 21 -9.78 -5.92 -20.24
C TRP A 21 -9.64 -7.24 -19.47
N ILE A 22 -8.92 -7.19 -18.36
CA ILE A 22 -8.79 -8.31 -17.45
C ILE A 22 -10.12 -8.51 -16.71
N GLU A 23 -10.64 -9.74 -16.68
CA GLU A 23 -11.90 -10.06 -15.99
C GLU A 23 -11.74 -9.98 -14.46
N GLU A 24 -10.65 -10.52 -13.94
CA GLU A 24 -10.32 -10.48 -12.52
C GLU A 24 -8.82 -10.34 -12.31
N LEU A 25 -8.43 -9.43 -11.41
CA LEU A 25 -7.05 -9.17 -11.04
C LEU A 25 -6.93 -9.10 -9.52
N GLU A 26 -6.11 -9.98 -8.96
CA GLU A 26 -5.76 -9.97 -7.54
C GLU A 26 -4.42 -9.29 -7.33
N VAL A 27 -4.34 -8.39 -6.34
CA VAL A 27 -3.11 -7.72 -5.93
C VAL A 27 -2.89 -7.87 -4.44
N VAL A 28 -1.78 -8.52 -4.09
CA VAL A 28 -1.27 -8.64 -2.72
C VAL A 28 -0.74 -7.29 -2.24
N LEU A 29 -1.17 -6.86 -1.05
CA LEU A 29 -0.86 -5.55 -0.51
C LEU A 29 0.17 -5.62 0.61
N TYR A 30 1.05 -4.62 0.61
CA TYR A 30 2.07 -4.39 1.62
C TYR A 30 1.96 -2.95 2.16
N PRO A 31 2.39 -2.73 3.40
CA PRO A 31 2.35 -1.41 4.03
C PRO A 31 3.32 -0.42 3.36
N TYR A 32 2.89 0.83 3.28
CA TYR A 32 3.70 1.97 2.89
C TYR A 32 3.66 3.04 3.98
N ASP A 33 4.77 3.74 4.12
CA ASP A 33 4.93 4.95 4.95
C ASP A 33 4.70 6.18 4.07
N ALA A 34 3.95 7.17 4.56
CA ALA A 34 3.65 8.39 3.79
C ALA A 34 4.75 9.45 3.91
N GLY A 35 5.69 9.31 4.84
CA GLY A 35 6.82 10.22 5.05
C GLY A 35 6.42 11.51 5.79
N THR A 36 5.35 11.48 6.56
CA THR A 36 4.73 12.64 7.20
C THR A 36 4.69 12.59 8.72
N ASP A 37 4.64 11.39 9.31
CA ASP A 37 4.68 11.14 10.76
C ASP A 37 5.70 10.04 11.12
N SER A 38 6.64 10.35 12.02
CA SER A 38 7.77 9.49 12.41
C SER A 38 7.44 8.53 13.57
N GLY A 39 6.17 8.45 14.00
CA GLY A 39 5.73 7.52 15.02
C GLY A 39 6.08 6.05 14.69
N PRO A 40 6.79 5.31 15.56
CA PRO A 40 7.24 3.96 15.20
C PRO A 40 6.19 2.84 15.35
N ASN A 41 5.03 3.12 15.96
CA ASN A 41 4.04 2.13 16.33
C ASN A 41 2.62 2.62 16.02
N TYR A 42 1.68 1.68 15.88
CA TYR A 42 0.26 1.97 15.63
C TYR A 42 -0.40 2.95 16.62
N THR A 43 0.13 3.05 17.84
CA THR A 43 -0.40 3.89 18.93
C THR A 43 0.58 4.98 19.35
N SER A 44 1.61 5.26 18.55
CA SER A 44 2.48 6.41 18.80
C SER A 44 1.67 7.70 18.82
N ALA A 45 2.07 8.65 19.65
CA ALA A 45 1.62 10.04 19.49
C ALA A 45 2.16 10.58 18.17
N ASN A 46 1.50 11.61 17.63
CA ASN A 46 1.95 12.25 16.40
C ASN A 46 3.37 12.81 16.54
N ASP A 47 4.22 12.55 15.56
CA ASP A 47 5.61 13.04 15.50
C ASP A 47 5.90 13.55 14.08
N ASP A 48 5.94 14.87 13.89
CA ASP A 48 6.00 15.47 12.55
C ASP A 48 7.35 15.20 11.85
N THR A 49 7.33 14.47 10.73
CA THR A 49 8.56 14.21 9.95
C THR A 49 9.07 15.49 9.29
N GLN A 50 10.31 15.89 9.59
CA GLN A 50 10.95 17.12 9.09
C GLN A 50 12.43 16.90 8.67
N PRO A 51 12.79 17.08 7.38
CA PRO A 51 11.89 17.39 6.25
C PRO A 51 10.97 16.20 5.92
N LYS A 52 9.88 16.45 5.18
CA LYS A 52 9.00 15.37 4.67
C LYS A 52 9.78 14.40 3.78
N GLU A 53 9.45 13.13 3.89
CA GLU A 53 10.12 12.06 3.17
C GLU A 53 9.26 11.52 2.01
N PRO A 54 9.86 10.92 0.97
CA PRO A 54 9.10 10.20 -0.05
C PRO A 54 8.37 8.98 0.52
N ILE A 55 7.29 8.58 -0.14
CA ILE A 55 6.59 7.31 0.14
C ILE A 55 7.56 6.13 -0.01
N ARG A 56 7.57 5.22 0.97
CA ARG A 56 8.42 4.01 0.97
C ARG A 56 7.66 2.78 1.43
N ASN A 57 8.08 1.62 0.95
CA ASN A 57 7.51 0.32 1.33
C ASN A 57 8.07 -0.13 2.69
N LEU A 58 7.22 -0.68 3.56
CA LEU A 58 7.57 -1.14 4.91
C LEU A 58 7.61 -2.68 5.04
N ARG A 59 7.56 -3.43 3.94
CA ARG A 59 7.63 -4.89 3.96
C ARG A 59 8.93 -5.36 4.62
N GLY A 60 8.81 -6.23 5.60
CA GLY A 60 9.94 -6.74 6.37
C GLY A 60 10.48 -5.75 7.41
N GLU A 61 9.86 -4.58 7.58
CA GLU A 61 10.26 -3.58 8.56
C GLU A 61 9.31 -3.55 9.76
N SER A 62 9.84 -3.61 10.98
CA SER A 62 9.04 -3.52 12.21
C SER A 62 8.15 -2.27 12.21
N PRO A 63 6.85 -2.38 12.60
CA PRO A 63 6.20 -3.55 13.21
C PRO A 63 5.64 -4.57 12.20
N PHE A 64 5.92 -4.41 10.91
CA PHE A 64 5.50 -5.31 9.85
C PHE A 64 6.52 -6.44 9.62
N SER A 65 6.05 -7.50 8.96
CA SER A 65 6.87 -8.62 8.51
C SER A 65 6.87 -8.67 6.98
N ASP A 66 7.38 -9.75 6.41
CA ASP A 66 7.26 -10.05 4.97
C ASP A 66 5.87 -10.55 4.54
N GLU A 67 4.95 -10.72 5.50
CA GLU A 67 3.61 -11.21 5.22
C GLU A 67 2.72 -10.11 4.61
N PRO A 68 1.83 -10.47 3.67
CA PRO A 68 0.81 -9.56 3.16
C PRO A 68 -0.08 -9.01 4.28
N ILE A 69 -0.53 -7.77 4.13
CA ILE A 69 -1.47 -7.15 5.08
C ILE A 69 -2.89 -7.00 4.50
N GLY A 70 -3.08 -7.36 3.24
CA GLY A 70 -4.38 -7.38 2.60
C GLY A 70 -4.28 -7.75 1.13
N THR A 71 -5.44 -7.77 0.49
CA THR A 71 -5.59 -8.07 -0.94
C THR A 71 -6.60 -7.09 -1.53
N PHE A 72 -6.31 -6.56 -2.71
CA PHE A 72 -7.32 -5.97 -3.58
C PHE A 72 -7.69 -6.96 -4.67
N THR A 73 -8.99 -7.14 -4.88
CA THR A 73 -9.55 -7.87 -6.01
C THR A 73 -10.28 -6.87 -6.89
N PHE A 74 -9.85 -6.75 -8.14
CA PHE A 74 -10.52 -5.96 -9.17
C PHE A 74 -11.28 -6.92 -10.08
N THR A 75 -12.60 -6.82 -10.12
CA THR A 75 -13.46 -7.66 -10.97
C THR A 75 -14.21 -6.79 -11.97
N ARG A 76 -14.16 -7.15 -13.26
CA ARG A 76 -14.99 -6.52 -14.29
C ARG A 76 -16.42 -7.00 -14.12
N THR A 77 -17.36 -6.07 -13.93
CA THR A 77 -18.76 -6.40 -13.65
C THR A 77 -19.62 -6.56 -14.90
N ASP A 78 -19.19 -5.99 -16.03
CA ASP A 78 -19.95 -5.98 -17.27
C ASP A 78 -19.14 -6.64 -18.40
N GLY A 79 -19.74 -7.66 -19.01
CA GLY A 79 -19.21 -8.45 -20.13
C GLY A 79 -20.33 -9.03 -20.96
#